data_AF-A0A2I0HI61-F1
#
_entry.id   AF-A0A2I0HI61-F1
#
_cell.length_a   1.000
_cell.length_b   1.000
_cell.length_c   1.000
_cell.angle_alpha   90.00
_cell.angle_beta   90.00
_cell.angle_gamma   90.00
#
_symmetry.space_group_name_H-M   'P 1'
#
loop_
_entity.id
_entity.type
_entity.pdbx_description
1 polymer ?
#
loop_
_entity_poly.entity_id
_entity_poly.type
_entity_poly.pdbx_seq_one_letter_code
_entity_poly.pdbx_strand_id
1 'polypeptide(L)'
;MKAFDSVDWNFIITVLEVIGVPKQFLAWIRVCSTDAHCSICVNGSLEGYFKGQRGVRQGDPLSPYLVVVAIEVLMKLLQIRDFPITLSALE
;
A
#
# COMPACT_ATOMS: atom_id res chain seq x y z
N MET A 1 -8.39 2.15 9.10
CA MET A 1 -9.21 2.11 7.86
C MET A 1 -8.55 2.90 6.72
N LYS A 2 -8.21 4.20 6.89
CA LYS A 2 -7.60 5.05 5.84
C LYS A 2 -6.20 4.67 5.32
N ALA A 3 -5.44 3.84 6.05
CA ALA A 3 -4.07 3.51 5.66
C ALA A 3 -4.02 2.75 4.31
N PHE A 4 -4.96 1.82 4.09
CA PHE A 4 -5.06 1.03 2.87
C PHE A 4 -5.32 1.90 1.64
N ASP A 5 -6.11 2.97 1.77
CA ASP A 5 -6.44 3.87 0.66
C ASP A 5 -5.34 4.91 0.35
N SER A 6 -4.37 5.07 1.25
CA SER A 6 -3.34 6.11 1.15
C SER A 6 -2.03 5.66 0.53
N VAL A 7 -1.79 4.34 0.40
CA VAL A 7 -0.47 3.85 0.01
C VAL A 7 -0.18 4.11 -1.47
N ASP A 8 0.93 4.78 -1.75
CA ASP A 8 1.42 4.99 -3.11
C ASP A 8 2.04 3.71 -3.68
N TRP A 9 1.66 3.35 -4.92
CA TRP A 9 2.13 2.13 -5.55
C TRP A 9 3.61 2.19 -5.95
N ASN A 10 4.09 3.35 -6.42
CA ASN A 10 5.50 3.48 -6.79
C ASN A 10 6.38 3.39 -5.55
N PHE A 11 5.94 3.95 -4.42
CA PHE A 11 6.60 3.80 -3.13
C PHE A 11 6.73 2.32 -2.73
N ILE A 12 5.63 1.55 -2.70
CA ILE A 12 5.67 0.11 -2.38
C ILE A 12 6.64 -0.62 -3.32
N ILE A 13 6.51 -0.42 -4.64
CA ILE A 13 7.32 -1.15 -5.61
C ILE A 13 8.81 -0.84 -5.42
N THR A 14 9.15 0.43 -5.18
CA THR A 14 10.53 0.85 -4.91
C THR A 14 11.06 0.21 -3.62
N VAL A 15 10.25 0.19 -2.55
CA VAL A 15 10.64 -0.44 -1.29
C VAL A 15 10.88 -1.94 -1.44
N LEU A 16 9.99 -2.65 -2.13
CA LEU A 16 10.15 -4.09 -2.36
C LEU A 16 11.35 -4.40 -3.25
N GLU A 17 11.64 -3.55 -4.24
CA GLU A 17 12.85 -3.66 -5.06
C GLU A 17 14.12 -3.50 -4.21
N VAL A 18 14.16 -2.51 -3.31
CA VAL A 18 15.29 -2.30 -2.37
C VAL A 18 15.45 -3.46 -1.39
N ILE A 19 14.36 -4.08 -0.94
CA ILE A 19 14.39 -5.27 -0.05
C ILE A 19 14.90 -6.52 -0.80
N GLY A 20 15.01 -6.48 -2.13
CA GLY A 20 15.53 -7.58 -2.94
C GLY A 20 14.47 -8.60 -3.37
N VAL A 21 13.20 -8.19 -3.41
CA VAL A 21 12.12 -9.04 -3.91
C VAL A 21 12.34 -9.38 -5.38
N PRO A 22 12.15 -10.64 -5.81
CA PRO A 22 12.34 -11.03 -7.20
C PRO A 22 11.50 -10.19 -8.18
N LYS A 23 12.10 -9.79 -9.31
CA LYS A 23 11.45 -8.96 -10.34
C LYS A 23 10.10 -9.52 -10.84
N GLN A 24 9.99 -10.85 -10.91
CA GLN A 24 8.74 -11.50 -11.31
C GLN A 24 7.61 -11.25 -10.30
N PHE A 25 7.91 -11.28 -9.00
CA PHE A 25 6.93 -11.01 -7.96
C PHE A 25 6.54 -9.52 -7.94
N LEU A 26 7.51 -8.62 -8.15
CA LEU A 26 7.24 -7.18 -8.33
C LEU A 26 6.30 -6.93 -9.51
N ALA A 27 6.48 -7.63 -10.63
CA ALA A 27 5.61 -7.51 -11.79
C ALA A 27 4.17 -7.92 -11.48
N TRP A 28 3.98 -9.01 -10.72
CA TRP A 28 2.64 -9.43 -10.27
C TRP A 28 1.98 -8.40 -9.36
N ILE A 29 2.71 -7.88 -8.36
CA ILE A 29 2.19 -6.82 -7.48
C ILE A 29 1.80 -5.58 -8.28
N ARG A 30 2.62 -5.21 -9.26
CA ARG A 30 2.37 -4.05 -10.11
C ARG A 30 1.05 -4.20 -10.86
N VAL A 31 0.83 -5.34 -11.53
CA VAL A 31 -0.43 -5.64 -12.25
C VAL A 31 -1.62 -5.64 -11.29
N CYS A 32 -1.52 -6.33 -10.15
CA CYS A 32 -2.59 -6.41 -9.15
C CYS A 32 -3.00 -5.03 -8.60
N SER A 33 -2.04 -4.12 -8.49
CA SER A 33 -2.26 -2.76 -7.99
C SER A 33 -2.79 -1.85 -9.09
N THR A 34 -2.12 -1.79 -10.25
CA THR A 34 -2.41 -0.81 -11.29
C THR A 34 -3.68 -1.09 -12.08
N ASP A 35 -4.09 -2.34 -12.26
CA ASP A 35 -5.30 -2.68 -13.02
C ASP A 35 -6.55 -2.77 -12.14
N ALA A 36 -6.51 -2.17 -10.95
CA ALA A 36 -7.69 -1.99 -10.12
C ALA A 36 -8.64 -0.95 -10.73
N HIS A 37 -9.81 -1.44 -11.16
CA HIS A 37 -10.95 -0.62 -11.55
C HIS A 37 -12.03 -0.66 -10.47
N CYS A 38 -12.59 0.49 -10.20
CA CYS A 38 -13.70 0.66 -9.26
C CYS A 38 -14.92 1.18 -10.02
N SER A 39 -16.10 0.80 -9.53
CA SER A 39 -17.41 1.31 -9.99
C SER A 39 -18.22 1.71 -8.76
N ILE A 40 -19.16 2.64 -8.93
CA ILE A 40 -20.03 3.08 -7.83
C ILE A 40 -21.34 2.31 -7.93
N CYS A 41 -21.74 1.63 -6.86
CA CYS A 41 -23.05 1.01 -6.79
C CYS A 41 -24.09 2.05 -6.32
N VAL A 42 -25.02 2.42 -7.20
CA VAL A 42 -26.16 3.30 -6.88
C VAL A 42 -27.44 2.50 -7.03
N ASN A 43 -28.19 2.34 -5.93
CA ASN A 43 -29.46 1.60 -5.91
C ASN A 43 -29.35 0.17 -6.49
N GLY A 44 -28.23 -0.52 -6.26
CA GLY A 44 -28.00 -1.88 -6.74
C GLY A 44 -27.49 -1.98 -8.19
N SER A 45 -27.36 -0.86 -8.90
CA SER A 45 -26.77 -0.81 -10.24
C SER A 45 -25.35 -0.25 -10.17
N LEU A 46 -24.40 -0.90 -10.85
CA LEU A 46 -23.02 -0.41 -10.96
C LEU A 46 -22.93 0.66 -12.04
N GLU A 47 -22.50 1.84 -11.65
CA GLU A 47 -22.39 3.02 -12.50
C GLU A 47 -20.95 3.51 -12.57
N GLY A 48 -20.48 3.73 -13.81
CA GLY A 48 -19.15 4.25 -14.10
C GLY A 48 -18.01 3.30 -13.80
N TYR A 49 -16.89 3.48 -14.50
CA TYR A 49 -15.62 2.79 -14.21
C TYR A 49 -14.50 3.82 -14.10
N PHE A 50 -13.80 3.79 -12.98
CA PHE A 50 -12.63 4.63 -12.75
C PHE A 50 -11.46 3.77 -12.31
N LYS A 51 -10.28 4.15 -12.78
CA LYS A 51 -9.03 3.48 -12.41
C LYS A 51 -8.60 3.98 -11.04
N GLY A 52 -8.22 3.06 -10.16
CA GLY A 52 -7.54 3.41 -8.91
C GLY A 52 -6.22 4.14 -9.22
N GLN A 53 -5.83 5.09 -8.39
CA GLN A 53 -4.54 5.77 -8.51
C GLN A 53 -3.56 5.38 -7.40
N ARG A 54 -4.07 4.92 -6.27
CA ARG A 54 -3.31 4.56 -5.07
C ARG A 54 -4.15 3.61 -4.21
N GLY A 55 -3.49 3.05 -3.22
CA GLY A 55 -4.07 2.21 -2.19
C GLY A 55 -4.05 0.73 -2.54
N VAL A 56 -4.16 -0.10 -1.51
CA VAL A 56 -4.17 -1.56 -1.59
C VAL A 56 -5.59 -2.08 -1.33
N ARG A 57 -5.94 -3.24 -1.89
CA ARG A 57 -7.32 -3.74 -1.84
C ARG A 57 -7.64 -4.32 -0.47
N GLN A 58 -8.68 -3.79 0.18
CA GLN A 58 -9.17 -4.41 1.41
C GLN A 58 -9.77 -5.80 1.11
N GLY A 59 -9.37 -6.80 1.89
CA GLY A 59 -9.79 -8.19 1.68
C GLY A 59 -8.85 -9.03 0.80
N ASP A 60 -7.82 -8.42 0.19
CA ASP A 60 -6.73 -9.16 -0.43
C ASP A 60 -5.74 -9.66 0.65
N PRO A 61 -5.40 -10.97 0.69
CA PRO A 61 -4.46 -11.52 1.65
C PRO A 61 -3.08 -10.86 1.65
N LEU A 62 -2.63 -10.30 0.52
CA LEU A 62 -1.31 -9.67 0.41
C LEU A 62 -1.30 -8.23 0.96
N SER A 63 -2.43 -7.54 0.89
CA SER A 63 -2.56 -6.13 1.20
C SER A 63 -2.14 -5.74 2.64
N PRO A 64 -2.42 -6.52 3.70
CA PRO A 64 -1.92 -6.25 5.05
C PRO A 64 -0.39 -6.20 5.13
N TYR A 65 0.30 -7.11 4.44
CA TYR A 65 1.76 -7.18 4.46
C TYR A 65 2.40 -5.98 3.75
N LEU A 66 1.82 -5.58 2.62
CA LEU A 66 2.28 -4.39 1.88
C LEU A 66 2.16 -3.12 2.72
N VAL A 67 1.08 -2.99 3.50
CA VAL A 67 0.86 -1.86 4.42
C VAL A 67 1.88 -1.88 5.55
N VAL A 68 2.15 -3.05 6.15
CA VAL A 68 3.14 -3.18 7.23
C VAL A 68 4.54 -2.77 6.74
N VAL A 69 4.97 -3.27 5.58
CA VAL A 69 6.26 -2.91 4.98
C VAL A 69 6.33 -1.40 4.70
N ALA A 70 5.27 -0.82 4.14
CA ALA A 70 5.21 0.60 3.85
C ALA A 70 5.33 1.45 5.13
N ILE A 71 4.63 1.07 6.21
CA ILE A 71 4.69 1.76 7.49
C ILE A 71 6.08 1.62 8.12
N GLU A 72 6.67 0.42 8.12
CA GLU A 72 7.99 0.21 8.73
C GLU A 72 9.06 1.07 8.06
N VAL A 73 9.07 1.14 6.72
CA VAL A 73 10.00 2.00 6.00
C VAL A 73 9.69 3.47 6.24
N LEU A 74 8.43 3.88 6.24
CA LEU A 74 8.04 5.26 6.56
C LEU A 74 8.52 5.67 7.96
N MET A 75 8.34 4.80 8.96
CA MET A 75 8.81 5.04 10.33
C MET A 75 10.33 5.20 10.39
N LYS A 76 11.09 4.36 9.68
CA LYS A 76 12.55 4.51 9.58
C LYS A 76 12.94 5.84 8.91
N LEU A 77 12.27 6.23 7.83
CA LEU A 77 12.52 7.49 7.13
C LEU A 77 12.22 8.71 8.01
N LEU A 78 11.17 8.65 8.83
CA LEU A 78 10.82 9.70 9.78
C LEU A 78 11.80 9.77 10.96
N GLN A 79 12.20 8.62 11.52
CA GLN A 79 13.24 8.55 12.56
C GLN A 79 14.58 9.14 12.11
N ILE A 80 14.93 8.96 10.83
CA ILE A 80 16.14 9.54 10.24
C ILE A 80 16.03 11.07 10.10
N ARG A 81 14.81 11.62 9.96
CA ARG A 81 14.60 13.05 9.71
C ARG A 81 14.30 13.88 10.97
N ASP A 82 13.62 13.35 11.98
CA ASP A 82 13.32 14.08 13.24
C ASP A 82 13.09 13.13 14.45
N PHE A 83 13.85 13.37 15.53
CA PHE A 83 13.66 13.06 16.97
C PHE A 83 13.34 11.59 17.42
N PRO A 84 14.03 11.06 18.46
CA PRO A 84 13.86 9.68 18.92
C PRO A 84 12.45 9.45 19.49
N ILE A 85 11.67 8.58 18.85
CA ILE A 85 10.45 8.02 19.44
C ILE A 85 10.92 6.94 20.41
N THR A 86 11.15 7.32 21.66
CA THR A 86 11.39 6.36 22.74
C THR A 86 10.27 5.33 22.77
N LEU A 87 10.64 4.05 22.80
CA LEU A 87 9.79 2.87 22.96
C LEU A 87 9.15 2.82 24.37
N SER A 88 8.55 3.91 24.84
CA SER A 88 7.90 4.02 26.15
C SER A 88 6.38 4.12 26.06
N ALA A 89 5.79 3.80 24.91
CA ALA A 89 4.33 3.82 24.72
C ALA A 89 3.74 2.42 24.44
N LEU A 90 4.51 1.36 24.74
CA LEU A 90 4.04 -0.04 24.72
C LEU A 90 4.25 -0.71 26.09
N GLU A 91 4.13 0.05 27.17
CA GLU A 91 3.81 -0.43 28.53
C GLU A 91 2.54 0.28 29.01
#